data_AF-A0A2R6CFX7-F1
#
_entry.id   AF-A0A2R6CFX7-F1
#
_cell.length_a   1.000
_cell.length_b   1.000
_cell.length_c   1.000
_cell.angle_alpha   90.00
_cell.angle_beta   90.00
_cell.angle_gamma   90.00
#
_symmetry.space_group_name_H-M   'P 1'
#
loop_
_entity.id
_entity.type
_entity.pdbx_description
1 polymer ?
#
loop_
_entity_poly.entity_id
_entity_poly.type
_entity_poly.pdbx_seq_one_letter_code
_entity_poly.pdbx_strand_id
1 'polypeptide(L)'
;GTVDPGRFVAMGGSYGGFMVLASLTEFPERWAAGVDIVGIANFVTFLENTGDWRRELREAEYGSLAEDREFLESVSPTNNIGRIAAPLFVLHGENDPRVPVGEAEQIAERAREQGVPVEKLIFDDEGHGISKLENRITAYERIVEFLRSETLADPAPITGSHPGGPRRGEPPFQAVAAAIRSHYAEDSSGHDMAHVWRVFRLTQRFAEELGADRTVVGCAALVHDLHRVLEDGTGRDPAETTAEVARALERAGVDDETVGAVTHCVAVHDELALRGEDPAPETGEAEILRDADNLDAMGAIGIARAFAFGGAHGLSLWDETGERYSSLYHFE
;
A
#
# COMPACT_ATOMS: atom_id res chain seq x y z
N GLY A 1 12.28 3.22 -3.61
CA GLY A 1 12.71 1.95 -2.99
C GLY A 1 13.51 1.16 -4.00
N THR A 2 14.57 0.47 -3.59
CA THR A 2 15.33 -0.45 -4.45
C THR A 2 14.73 -1.84 -4.31
N VAL A 3 14.16 -2.37 -5.38
CA VAL A 3 13.66 -3.76 -5.44
C VAL A 3 14.85 -4.70 -5.66
N ASP A 4 14.91 -5.83 -4.95
CA ASP A 4 15.93 -6.86 -5.16
C ASP A 4 15.65 -7.58 -6.50
N PRO A 5 16.54 -7.44 -7.50
CA PRO A 5 16.30 -8.02 -8.82
C PRO A 5 16.28 -9.55 -8.83
N GLY A 6 16.79 -10.21 -7.78
CA GLY A 6 16.74 -11.67 -7.64
C GLY A 6 15.43 -12.21 -7.03
N ARG A 7 14.46 -11.34 -6.70
CA ARG A 7 13.23 -11.72 -5.98
C ARG A 7 11.95 -11.30 -6.69
N PHE A 8 11.98 -11.21 -8.01
CA PHE A 8 10.76 -10.94 -8.78
C PHE A 8 9.89 -12.19 -8.86
N VAL A 9 8.62 -12.04 -8.47
CA VAL A 9 7.60 -13.09 -8.60
C VAL A 9 6.54 -12.58 -9.56
N ALA A 10 6.12 -13.42 -10.50
CA ALA A 10 4.97 -13.16 -11.35
C ALA A 10 3.73 -13.84 -10.75
N MET A 11 2.66 -13.10 -10.50
CA MET A 11 1.39 -13.65 -10.00
C MET A 11 0.23 -13.02 -10.74
N GLY A 12 -0.73 -13.84 -11.19
CA GLY A 12 -1.82 -13.35 -12.01
C GLY A 12 -2.96 -14.36 -12.18
N GLY A 13 -4.15 -13.82 -12.40
CA GLY A 13 -5.38 -14.60 -12.60
C GLY A 13 -5.90 -14.52 -14.04
N SER A 14 -6.48 -15.59 -14.57
CA SER A 14 -7.12 -15.63 -15.90
C SER A 14 -6.11 -15.31 -17.02
N TYR A 15 -6.35 -14.30 -17.86
CA TYR A 15 -5.34 -13.81 -18.80
C TYR A 15 -4.05 -13.38 -18.09
N GLY A 16 -4.15 -12.88 -16.85
CA GLY A 16 -2.98 -12.63 -16.00
C GLY A 16 -2.21 -13.90 -15.65
N GLY A 17 -2.87 -15.05 -15.51
CA GLY A 17 -2.24 -16.36 -15.32
C GLY A 17 -1.48 -16.80 -16.57
N PHE A 18 -2.07 -16.60 -17.75
CA PHE A 18 -1.34 -16.73 -19.03
C PHE A 18 -0.10 -15.82 -19.06
N MET A 19 -0.23 -14.56 -18.64
CA MET A 19 0.91 -13.63 -18.60
C MET A 19 2.00 -14.06 -17.60
N VAL A 20 1.66 -14.74 -16.50
CA VAL A 20 2.64 -15.37 -15.61
C VAL A 20 3.42 -16.43 -16.38
N LEU A 21 2.72 -17.39 -16.98
CA LEU A 21 3.34 -18.47 -17.73
C LEU A 21 4.18 -17.97 -18.91
N ALA A 22 3.66 -17.01 -19.68
CA ALA A 22 4.36 -16.36 -20.78
C ALA A 22 5.61 -15.59 -20.31
N SER A 23 5.53 -14.93 -19.15
CA SER A 23 6.68 -14.24 -18.57
C SER A 23 7.78 -15.23 -18.17
N LEU A 24 7.40 -16.37 -17.57
CA LEU A 24 8.32 -17.45 -17.20
C LEU A 24 8.96 -18.10 -18.42
N THR A 25 8.24 -18.24 -19.54
CA THR A 25 8.82 -18.79 -20.77
C THR A 25 9.69 -17.78 -21.50
N GLU A 26 9.29 -16.52 -21.60
CA GLU A 26 10.02 -15.52 -22.40
C GLU A 26 11.23 -14.91 -21.69
N PHE A 27 11.17 -14.76 -20.36
CA PHE A 27 12.24 -14.18 -19.55
C PHE A 27 12.59 -15.07 -18.34
N PRO A 28 12.95 -16.34 -18.57
CA PRO A 28 13.08 -17.34 -17.51
C PRO A 28 14.12 -17.00 -16.44
N GLU A 29 15.13 -16.19 -16.78
CA GLU A 29 16.18 -15.76 -15.87
C GLU A 29 15.78 -14.64 -14.90
N ARG A 30 14.61 -14.01 -15.10
CA ARG A 30 14.19 -12.86 -14.29
C ARG A 30 13.34 -13.23 -13.09
N TRP A 31 12.74 -14.41 -13.12
CA TRP A 31 11.68 -14.78 -12.19
C TRP A 31 12.18 -15.77 -11.16
N ALA A 32 11.89 -15.46 -9.92
CA ALA A 32 12.25 -16.25 -8.78
C ALA A 32 11.14 -17.26 -8.43
N ALA A 33 9.88 -16.98 -8.82
CA ALA A 33 8.76 -17.94 -8.90
C ALA A 33 7.60 -17.38 -9.75
N GLY A 34 6.65 -18.25 -10.10
CA GLY A 34 5.36 -17.86 -10.68
C GLY A 34 4.16 -18.44 -9.92
N VAL A 35 3.08 -17.68 -9.84
CA VAL A 35 1.78 -18.09 -9.30
C VAL A 35 0.70 -17.86 -10.36
N ASP A 36 0.32 -18.95 -11.03
CA ASP A 36 -0.71 -18.99 -12.06
C ASP A 36 -2.06 -19.35 -11.42
N ILE A 37 -3.05 -18.47 -11.57
CA ILE A 37 -4.41 -18.67 -11.07
C ILE A 37 -5.36 -18.70 -12.27
N VAL A 38 -6.05 -19.82 -12.48
CA VAL A 38 -7.03 -20.00 -13.55
C VAL A 38 -6.53 -19.57 -14.95
N GLY A 39 -5.24 -19.76 -15.23
CA GLY A 39 -4.57 -19.28 -16.44
C GLY A 39 -4.73 -20.19 -17.66
N ILE A 40 -4.56 -19.57 -18.83
CA ILE A 40 -4.54 -20.28 -20.12
C ILE A 40 -3.12 -20.74 -20.37
N ALA A 41 -2.92 -22.06 -20.43
CA ALA A 41 -1.61 -22.67 -20.63
C ALA A 41 -1.34 -22.99 -22.10
N ASN A 42 -2.40 -23.16 -22.89
CA ASN A 42 -2.34 -23.41 -24.31
C ASN A 42 -3.59 -22.90 -25.01
N PHE A 43 -3.42 -21.95 -25.92
CA PHE A 43 -4.56 -21.33 -26.61
C PHE A 43 -5.29 -22.29 -27.55
N VAL A 44 -4.61 -23.30 -28.10
CA VAL A 44 -5.25 -24.30 -28.96
C VAL A 44 -6.21 -25.15 -28.13
N THR A 45 -5.74 -25.77 -27.05
CA THR A 45 -6.61 -26.61 -26.21
C THR A 45 -7.68 -25.78 -25.50
N PHE A 46 -7.36 -24.54 -25.11
CA PHE A 46 -8.34 -23.60 -24.59
C PHE A 46 -9.48 -23.33 -25.58
N LEU A 47 -9.18 -23.01 -26.84
CA LEU A 47 -10.22 -22.74 -27.84
C LEU A 47 -10.97 -24.02 -28.24
N GLU A 48 -10.29 -25.16 -28.38
CA GLU A 48 -10.92 -26.45 -28.68
C GLU A 48 -11.93 -26.86 -27.59
N ASN A 49 -11.61 -26.59 -26.32
CA ASN A 49 -12.46 -26.91 -25.17
C ASN A 49 -13.37 -25.74 -24.72
N THR A 50 -13.30 -24.58 -25.38
CA THR A 50 -14.25 -23.48 -25.16
C THR A 50 -15.54 -23.79 -25.92
N GLY A 51 -16.68 -23.74 -25.22
CA GLY A 51 -17.99 -23.98 -25.83
C GLY A 51 -18.31 -23.03 -26.99
N ASP A 52 -19.02 -23.53 -28.00
CA ASP A 52 -19.25 -22.82 -29.27
C ASP A 52 -19.84 -21.40 -29.08
N TRP A 53 -20.71 -21.22 -28.07
CA TRP A 53 -21.32 -19.92 -27.74
C TRP A 53 -20.31 -18.82 -27.37
N ARG A 54 -19.08 -19.20 -26.97
CA ARG A 54 -18.02 -18.29 -26.55
C ARG A 54 -16.80 -18.31 -27.46
N ARG A 55 -16.59 -19.40 -28.21
CA ARG A 55 -15.39 -19.58 -29.03
C ARG A 55 -15.19 -18.41 -29.99
N GLU A 56 -16.22 -18.00 -30.73
CA GLU A 56 -16.12 -16.87 -31.66
C GLU A 56 -15.61 -15.57 -31.00
N LEU A 57 -16.08 -15.28 -29.77
CA LEU A 57 -15.63 -14.11 -29.00
C LEU A 57 -14.19 -14.22 -28.48
N ARG A 58 -13.65 -15.44 -28.38
CA ARG A 58 -12.24 -15.68 -27.99
C ARG A 58 -11.34 -15.69 -29.20
N GLU A 59 -11.80 -16.26 -30.32
CA GLU A 59 -11.07 -16.22 -31.58
C GLU A 59 -10.87 -14.79 -32.09
N ALA A 60 -11.86 -13.92 -31.89
CA ALA A 60 -11.70 -12.49 -32.17
C ALA A 60 -10.64 -11.78 -31.29
N GLU A 61 -10.30 -12.34 -30.12
CA GLU A 61 -9.32 -11.75 -29.20
C GLU A 61 -7.92 -12.33 -29.39
N TYR A 62 -7.82 -13.64 -29.65
CA TYR A 62 -6.55 -14.38 -29.64
C TYR A 62 -6.11 -14.91 -31.00
N GLY A 63 -7.03 -15.02 -31.96
CA GLY A 63 -6.84 -15.75 -33.22
C GLY A 63 -7.69 -17.01 -33.28
N SER A 64 -7.98 -17.47 -34.50
CA SER A 64 -8.84 -18.61 -34.77
C SER A 64 -8.07 -19.93 -34.91
N LEU A 65 -8.73 -21.05 -34.58
CA LEU A 65 -8.14 -22.38 -34.81
C LEU A 65 -7.95 -22.71 -36.30
N ALA A 66 -8.69 -22.03 -37.18
CA ALA A 66 -8.68 -22.26 -38.62
C ALA A 66 -7.55 -21.49 -39.34
N GLU A 67 -7.33 -20.22 -38.98
CA GLU A 67 -6.37 -19.36 -39.68
C GLU A 67 -5.08 -19.09 -38.89
N ASP A 68 -5.14 -19.11 -37.56
CA ASP A 68 -4.06 -18.61 -36.70
C ASP A 68 -3.40 -19.71 -35.86
N ARG A 69 -3.66 -21.00 -36.15
CA ARG A 69 -3.19 -22.12 -35.32
C ARG A 69 -1.68 -22.09 -35.05
N GLU A 70 -0.86 -21.83 -36.07
CA GLU A 70 0.60 -21.75 -35.90
C GLU A 70 1.01 -20.65 -34.92
N PHE A 71 0.34 -19.48 -34.99
CA PHE A 71 0.56 -18.40 -34.05
C PHE A 71 0.14 -18.80 -32.63
N LEU A 72 -1.06 -19.36 -32.46
CA LEU A 72 -1.58 -19.83 -31.17
C LEU A 72 -0.64 -20.88 -30.54
N GLU A 73 -0.12 -21.80 -31.33
CA GLU A 73 0.87 -22.80 -30.89
C GLU A 73 2.18 -22.14 -30.46
N SER A 74 2.65 -21.12 -31.20
CA SER A 74 3.91 -20.43 -30.90
C SER A 74 3.87 -19.65 -29.58
N VAL A 75 2.73 -19.05 -29.24
CA VAL A 75 2.56 -18.26 -28.01
C VAL A 75 2.08 -19.06 -26.81
N SER A 76 1.72 -20.34 -27.00
CA SER A 76 1.23 -21.21 -25.93
C SER A 76 2.35 -21.65 -24.98
N PRO A 77 2.28 -21.33 -23.67
CA PRO A 77 3.33 -21.68 -22.71
C PRO A 77 3.69 -23.17 -22.67
N THR A 78 2.72 -24.08 -22.82
CA THR A 78 3.00 -25.53 -22.75
C THR A 78 3.83 -26.07 -23.92
N ASN A 79 3.93 -25.32 -25.03
CA ASN A 79 4.81 -25.64 -26.15
C ASN A 79 6.24 -25.10 -25.94
N ASN A 80 6.40 -24.13 -25.04
CA ASN A 80 7.68 -23.53 -24.66
C ASN A 80 8.12 -23.93 -23.24
N ILE A 81 7.53 -25.00 -22.69
CA ILE A 81 7.67 -25.40 -21.29
C ILE A 81 9.13 -25.58 -20.87
N GLY A 82 9.99 -26.04 -21.79
CA GLY A 82 11.45 -26.18 -21.63
C GLY A 82 12.20 -24.92 -21.18
N ARG A 83 11.57 -23.76 -21.27
CA ARG A 83 12.15 -22.49 -20.83
C ARG A 83 11.81 -22.18 -19.38
N ILE A 84 10.72 -22.70 -18.82
CA ILE A 84 10.32 -22.43 -17.43
C ILE A 84 11.34 -23.07 -16.48
N ALA A 85 12.07 -22.23 -15.75
CA ALA A 85 13.07 -22.65 -14.77
C ALA A 85 12.68 -22.34 -13.32
N ALA A 86 11.81 -21.34 -13.12
CA ALA A 86 11.38 -20.92 -11.80
C ALA A 86 10.29 -21.85 -11.24
N PRO A 87 10.24 -22.07 -9.92
CA PRO A 87 9.14 -22.77 -9.26
C PRO A 87 7.78 -22.18 -9.65
N LEU A 88 6.78 -23.06 -9.82
CA LEU A 88 5.45 -22.67 -10.29
C LEU A 88 4.36 -23.19 -9.35
N PHE A 89 3.47 -22.30 -8.91
CA PHE A 89 2.24 -22.68 -8.22
C PHE A 89 1.04 -22.45 -9.13
N VAL A 90 0.28 -23.50 -9.41
CA VAL A 90 -0.95 -23.48 -10.22
C VAL A 90 -2.17 -23.66 -9.34
N LEU A 91 -3.07 -22.67 -9.36
CA LEU A 91 -4.35 -22.68 -8.63
C LEU A 91 -5.53 -22.64 -9.60
N HIS A 92 -6.53 -23.49 -9.42
CA HIS A 92 -7.69 -23.55 -10.30
C HIS A 92 -8.98 -23.93 -9.56
N GLY A 93 -10.15 -23.59 -10.12
CA GLY A 93 -11.43 -24.15 -9.70
C GLY A 93 -11.90 -25.22 -10.68
N GLU A 94 -12.23 -26.41 -10.20
CA GLU A 94 -12.62 -27.57 -11.04
C GLU A 94 -13.77 -27.23 -12.01
N ASN A 95 -14.71 -26.37 -11.59
CA ASN A 95 -15.89 -26.03 -12.36
C ASN A 95 -15.75 -24.74 -13.16
N ASP A 96 -14.53 -24.32 -13.51
CA ASP A 96 -14.27 -23.09 -14.25
C ASP A 96 -14.95 -23.11 -15.63
N PRO A 97 -16.00 -22.28 -15.86
CA PRO A 97 -16.72 -22.28 -17.13
C PRO A 97 -16.01 -21.45 -18.20
N ARG A 98 -14.87 -20.84 -17.86
CA ARG A 98 -14.12 -19.93 -18.72
C ARG A 98 -12.82 -20.53 -19.18
N VAL A 99 -11.99 -21.03 -18.29
CA VAL A 99 -10.72 -21.68 -18.60
C VAL A 99 -10.83 -23.11 -18.07
N PRO A 100 -10.96 -24.12 -18.93
CA PRO A 100 -11.11 -25.51 -18.49
C PRO A 100 -9.97 -25.93 -17.56
N VAL A 101 -10.29 -26.66 -16.48
CA VAL A 101 -9.30 -27.12 -15.48
C VAL A 101 -8.12 -27.88 -16.10
N GLY A 102 -8.34 -28.54 -17.23
CA GLY A 102 -7.30 -29.21 -18.01
C GLY A 102 -6.12 -28.31 -18.40
N GLU A 103 -6.30 -26.98 -18.47
CA GLU A 103 -5.21 -26.01 -18.66
C GLU A 103 -4.25 -25.98 -17.46
N ALA A 104 -4.77 -25.96 -16.23
CA ALA A 104 -3.96 -26.05 -15.02
C ALA A 104 -3.31 -27.44 -14.86
N GLU A 105 -4.02 -28.51 -15.23
CA GLU A 105 -3.47 -29.85 -15.12
C GLU A 105 -2.30 -30.07 -16.08
N GLN A 106 -2.45 -29.68 -17.35
CA GLN A 106 -1.41 -29.90 -18.35
C GLN A 106 -0.14 -29.10 -18.04
N ILE A 107 -0.25 -27.85 -17.56
CA ILE A 107 0.92 -27.04 -17.27
C ILE A 107 1.65 -27.57 -16.04
N ALA A 108 0.91 -27.96 -15.00
CA ALA A 108 1.50 -28.51 -13.79
C ALA A 108 2.18 -29.86 -14.04
N GLU A 109 1.61 -30.73 -14.87
CA GLU A 109 2.22 -32.01 -15.23
C GLU A 109 3.48 -31.80 -16.08
N ARG A 110 3.39 -31.04 -17.18
CA ARG A 110 4.54 -30.82 -18.08
C ARG A 110 5.70 -30.10 -17.38
N ALA A 111 5.42 -29.13 -16.52
CA ALA A 111 6.46 -28.45 -15.73
C ALA A 111 7.17 -29.44 -14.78
N ARG A 112 6.42 -30.31 -14.09
CA ARG A 112 7.00 -31.35 -13.20
C ARG A 112 7.88 -32.33 -13.96
N GLU A 113 7.45 -32.77 -15.15
CA GLU A 113 8.23 -33.70 -15.97
C GLU A 113 9.59 -33.12 -16.37
N GLN A 114 9.71 -31.80 -16.41
CA GLN A 114 10.98 -31.10 -16.67
C GLN A 114 11.81 -30.83 -15.41
N GLY A 115 11.35 -31.28 -14.24
CA GLY A 115 12.04 -31.08 -12.96
C GLY A 115 11.81 -29.71 -12.34
N VAL A 116 10.86 -28.91 -12.84
CA VAL A 116 10.45 -27.67 -12.18
C VAL A 116 9.72 -28.03 -10.88
N PRO A 117 10.03 -27.38 -9.74
CA PRO A 117 9.22 -27.50 -8.53
C PRO A 117 7.82 -26.94 -8.78
N VAL A 118 6.79 -27.79 -8.64
CA VAL A 118 5.41 -27.39 -8.93
C VAL A 118 4.46 -27.76 -7.81
N GLU A 119 3.77 -26.76 -7.30
CA GLU A 119 2.59 -26.92 -6.46
C GLU A 119 1.32 -26.83 -7.33
N LYS A 120 0.32 -27.69 -7.08
CA LYS A 120 -0.99 -27.67 -7.75
C LYS A 120 -2.08 -27.70 -6.69
N LEU A 121 -3.03 -26.77 -6.76
CA LEU A 121 -4.20 -26.71 -5.89
C LEU A 121 -5.45 -26.48 -6.73
N ILE A 122 -6.32 -27.49 -6.78
CA ILE A 122 -7.60 -27.41 -7.48
C ILE A 122 -8.72 -27.48 -6.43
N PHE A 123 -9.61 -26.50 -6.45
CA PHE A 123 -10.81 -26.46 -5.61
C PHE A 123 -11.98 -27.09 -6.37
N ASP A 124 -12.49 -28.21 -5.86
CA ASP A 124 -13.57 -28.99 -6.48
C ASP A 124 -14.93 -28.26 -6.50
N ASP A 125 -15.06 -27.22 -5.69
CA ASP A 125 -16.28 -26.46 -5.43
C ASP A 125 -16.20 -24.98 -5.86
N GLU A 126 -15.18 -24.62 -6.65
CA GLU A 126 -14.98 -23.29 -7.25
C GLU A 126 -15.02 -23.33 -8.78
N GLY A 127 -15.01 -22.15 -9.40
CA GLY A 127 -14.98 -21.96 -10.86
C GLY A 127 -13.85 -21.04 -11.33
N HIS A 128 -14.16 -20.01 -12.13
CA HIS A 128 -13.17 -19.07 -12.71
C HIS A 128 -12.52 -18.08 -11.73
N GLY A 129 -12.43 -18.47 -10.47
CA GLY A 129 -12.02 -17.63 -9.38
C GLY A 129 -12.40 -18.31 -8.08
N ILE A 130 -11.71 -17.93 -7.02
CA ILE A 130 -11.87 -18.52 -5.69
C ILE A 130 -12.78 -17.58 -4.90
N SER A 131 -14.05 -17.94 -4.82
CA SER A 131 -15.12 -17.06 -4.31
C SER A 131 -15.40 -17.29 -2.82
N LYS A 132 -15.40 -18.54 -2.36
CA LYS A 132 -15.70 -18.90 -0.97
C LYS A 132 -14.57 -18.42 -0.07
N LEU A 133 -14.94 -17.85 1.08
CA LEU A 133 -13.97 -17.29 2.02
C LEU A 133 -12.97 -18.35 2.51
N GLU A 134 -13.42 -19.56 2.82
CA GLU A 134 -12.58 -20.67 3.26
C GLU A 134 -11.53 -21.06 2.21
N ASN A 135 -11.94 -21.13 0.94
CA ASN A 135 -11.04 -21.44 -0.16
C ASN A 135 -10.09 -20.28 -0.44
N ARG A 136 -10.53 -19.03 -0.31
CA ARG A 136 -9.66 -17.86 -0.43
C ARG A 136 -8.59 -17.87 0.65
N ILE A 137 -8.95 -18.11 1.91
CA ILE A 137 -7.99 -18.23 3.02
C ILE A 137 -6.97 -19.30 2.69
N THR A 138 -7.44 -20.50 2.34
CA THR A 138 -6.57 -21.63 1.96
C THR A 138 -5.64 -21.27 0.80
N ALA A 139 -6.15 -20.67 -0.27
CA ALA A 139 -5.38 -20.30 -1.45
C ALA A 139 -4.27 -19.30 -1.10
N TYR A 140 -4.59 -18.23 -0.37
CA TYR A 140 -3.60 -17.21 -0.01
C TYR A 140 -2.59 -17.72 1.04
N GLU A 141 -3.00 -18.56 1.99
CA GLU A 141 -2.07 -19.20 2.93
C GLU A 141 -1.06 -20.07 2.18
N ARG A 142 -1.52 -20.88 1.22
CA ARG A 142 -0.66 -21.72 0.40
C ARG A 142 0.24 -20.90 -0.52
N ILE A 143 -0.25 -19.80 -1.10
CA ILE A 143 0.58 -18.91 -1.91
C ILE A 143 1.71 -18.32 -1.05
N VAL A 144 1.40 -17.87 0.17
CA VAL A 144 2.42 -17.34 1.08
C VAL A 144 3.43 -18.41 1.48
N GLU A 145 2.99 -19.64 1.77
CA GLU A 145 3.85 -20.76 2.10
C GLU A 145 4.78 -21.13 0.94
N PHE A 146 4.24 -21.30 -0.26
CA PHE A 146 4.97 -21.57 -1.50
C PHE A 146 6.03 -20.49 -1.77
N LEU A 147 5.63 -19.21 -1.73
CA LEU A 147 6.57 -18.12 -1.98
C LEU A 147 7.65 -18.07 -0.91
N ARG A 148 7.36 -18.42 0.35
CA ARG A 148 8.37 -18.47 1.41
C ARG A 148 9.35 -19.62 1.25
N SER A 149 8.89 -20.80 0.87
CA SER A 149 9.75 -21.98 0.72
C SER A 149 10.66 -21.89 -0.50
N GLU A 150 10.14 -21.35 -1.61
CA GLU A 150 10.83 -21.39 -2.90
C GLU A 150 11.66 -20.14 -3.20
N THR A 151 11.31 -18.98 -2.62
CA THR A 151 11.72 -17.71 -3.25
C THR A 151 12.04 -16.59 -2.26
N LEU A 152 11.13 -16.37 -1.33
CA LEU A 152 11.11 -15.28 -0.37
C LEU A 152 11.33 -15.87 1.00
N ALA A 153 12.55 -16.36 1.27
CA ALA A 153 12.97 -16.46 2.66
C ALA A 153 12.64 -15.11 3.31
N ASP A 154 11.86 -15.15 4.41
CA ASP A 154 11.44 -13.94 5.14
C ASP A 154 12.66 -13.03 5.15
N PRO A 155 12.58 -11.83 4.53
CA PRO A 155 13.72 -10.94 4.51
C PRO A 155 14.17 -10.87 5.96
N ALA A 156 15.45 -11.19 6.22
CA ALA A 156 16.00 -11.05 7.56
C ALA A 156 15.45 -9.73 8.08
N PRO A 157 14.71 -9.72 9.21
CA PRO A 157 13.97 -8.54 9.63
C PRO A 157 14.91 -7.37 9.48
N ILE A 158 14.46 -6.28 8.85
CA ILE A 158 15.30 -5.11 8.69
C ILE A 158 15.63 -4.64 10.10
N THR A 159 16.72 -5.14 10.65
CA THR A 159 17.27 -4.74 11.93
C THR A 159 18.18 -3.57 11.63
N GLY A 160 17.54 -2.46 11.31
CA GLY A 160 18.11 -1.13 11.41
C GLY A 160 17.32 -0.38 12.47
N SER A 161 17.94 0.59 13.13
CA SER A 161 17.19 1.60 13.87
C SER A 161 16.25 2.31 12.88
N HIS A 162 14.95 2.00 12.96
CA HIS A 162 13.93 2.80 12.29
C HIS A 162 14.04 4.22 12.88
N PRO A 163 14.31 5.27 12.08
CA PRO A 163 14.44 6.62 12.60
C PRO A 163 13.08 7.25 12.96
N GLY A 164 11.97 6.55 12.75
CA GLY A 164 10.63 7.03 13.08
C GLY A 164 10.23 6.69 14.51
N GLY A 165 9.89 7.74 15.26
CA GLY A 165 9.54 7.75 16.67
C GLY A 165 10.73 7.99 17.61
N PRO A 166 10.52 8.65 18.77
CA PRO A 166 11.53 8.82 19.82
C PRO A 166 12.02 7.44 20.26
N ARG A 167 13.31 7.35 20.61
CA ARG A 167 13.83 6.12 21.22
C ARG A 167 13.08 5.85 22.52
N ARG A 168 12.94 4.57 22.91
CA ARG A 168 12.21 4.14 24.13
C ARG A 168 12.66 4.78 25.45
N GLY A 169 13.72 5.57 25.46
CA GLY A 169 14.25 6.26 26.65
C GLY A 169 14.33 7.78 26.53
N GLU A 170 13.70 8.41 25.53
CA GLU A 170 13.68 9.88 25.38
C GLU A 170 12.38 10.46 25.94
N PRO A 171 12.32 10.83 27.23
CA PRO A 171 11.22 11.63 27.75
C PRO A 171 11.28 13.05 27.14
N PRO A 172 10.14 13.75 27.02
CA PRO A 172 8.78 13.32 27.41
C PRO A 172 7.98 12.63 26.27
N PHE A 173 8.57 12.47 25.09
CA PHE A 173 7.86 12.14 23.84
C PHE A 173 6.97 10.89 23.91
N GLN A 174 7.41 9.83 24.59
CA GLN A 174 6.60 8.61 24.70
C GLN A 174 5.36 8.80 25.57
N ALA A 175 5.47 9.59 26.64
CA ALA A 175 4.36 9.89 27.52
C ALA A 175 3.33 10.78 26.79
N VAL A 176 3.82 11.79 26.06
CA VAL A 176 2.98 12.66 25.21
C VAL A 176 2.26 11.84 24.14
N ALA A 177 2.98 11.02 23.38
CA ALA A 177 2.41 10.17 22.35
C ALA A 177 1.39 9.16 22.90
N ALA A 178 1.62 8.62 24.11
CA ALA A 178 0.66 7.74 24.77
C ALA A 178 -0.61 8.50 25.21
N ALA A 179 -0.49 9.75 25.67
CA ALA A 179 -1.61 10.58 26.11
C ALA A 179 -2.55 10.98 24.96
N ILE A 180 -2.01 11.12 23.74
CA ILE A 180 -2.77 11.57 22.57
C ILE A 180 -3.22 10.43 21.64
N ARG A 181 -2.66 9.22 21.79
CA ARG A 181 -2.88 8.09 20.86
C ARG A 181 -4.34 7.76 20.58
N SER A 182 -5.21 7.78 21.58
CA SER A 182 -6.62 7.43 21.40
C SER A 182 -7.37 8.41 20.50
N HIS A 183 -6.95 9.67 20.46
CA HIS A 183 -7.58 10.69 19.60
C HIS A 183 -7.33 10.40 18.11
N TYR A 184 -6.22 9.75 17.78
CA TYR A 184 -5.80 9.45 16.41
C TYR A 184 -6.12 8.02 15.95
N ALA A 185 -6.72 7.19 16.80
CA ALA A 185 -6.85 5.76 16.55
C ALA A 185 -7.90 5.42 15.48
N GLU A 186 -8.86 6.31 15.25
CA GLU A 186 -9.99 6.10 14.33
C GLU A 186 -9.90 6.99 13.09
N ASP A 187 -8.88 7.86 12.98
CA ASP A 187 -8.69 8.69 11.79
C ASP A 187 -8.18 7.84 10.61
N SER A 188 -8.86 7.98 9.48
CA SER A 188 -8.47 7.38 8.20
C SER A 188 -8.26 8.43 7.11
N SER A 189 -8.36 9.70 7.46
CA SER A 189 -8.31 10.83 6.53
C SER A 189 -6.89 11.27 6.20
N GLY A 190 -5.89 10.76 6.94
CA GLY A 190 -4.48 11.09 6.74
C GLY A 190 -3.93 12.03 7.82
N HIS A 191 -4.68 12.26 8.88
CA HIS A 191 -4.28 12.93 10.12
C HIS A 191 -4.09 11.90 11.24
N ASP A 192 -3.51 10.75 10.91
CA ASP A 192 -3.34 9.64 11.85
C ASP A 192 -2.01 9.73 12.63
N MET A 193 -1.82 8.78 13.55
CA MET A 193 -0.57 8.67 14.31
C MET A 193 0.66 8.47 13.40
N ALA A 194 0.49 7.93 12.19
CA ALA A 194 1.61 7.75 11.27
C ALA A 194 2.06 9.10 10.69
N HIS A 195 1.14 10.00 10.36
CA HIS A 195 1.44 11.39 10.01
C HIS A 195 2.19 12.12 11.13
N VAL A 196 1.66 12.07 12.35
CA VAL A 196 2.29 12.65 13.55
C VAL A 196 3.75 12.19 13.72
N TRP A 197 4.03 10.89 13.51
CA TRP A 197 5.40 10.37 13.59
C TRP A 197 6.34 10.84 12.48
N ARG A 198 5.82 11.09 11.28
CA ARG A 198 6.64 11.62 10.17
C ARG A 198 6.98 13.08 10.40
N VAL A 199 6.02 13.90 10.83
CA VAL A 199 6.25 15.30 11.22
C VAL A 199 7.25 15.36 12.38
N PHE A 200 7.07 14.56 13.43
CA PHE A 200 8.02 14.46 14.55
C PHE A 200 9.45 14.19 14.08
N ARG A 201 9.63 13.30 13.09
CA ARG A 201 10.96 12.98 12.57
C ARG A 201 11.58 14.17 11.83
N LEU A 202 10.79 14.90 11.05
CA LEU A 202 11.24 16.09 10.34
C LEU A 202 11.61 17.20 11.32
N THR A 203 10.77 17.47 12.32
CA THR A 203 11.06 18.50 13.33
C THR A 203 12.33 18.19 14.12
N GLN A 204 12.56 16.93 14.50
CA GLN A 204 13.78 16.53 15.21
C GLN A 204 15.04 16.73 14.37
N ARG A 205 14.94 16.50 13.06
CA ARG A 205 16.05 16.74 12.14
C ARG A 205 16.32 18.24 11.98
N PHE A 206 15.28 19.05 11.78
CA PHE A 206 15.43 20.49 11.64
C PHE A 206 15.92 21.16 12.92
N ALA A 207 15.45 20.73 14.09
CA ALA A 207 15.96 21.25 15.35
C ALA A 207 17.44 20.93 15.56
N GLU A 208 17.93 19.77 15.10
CA GLU A 208 19.37 19.46 15.11
C GLU A 208 20.16 20.34 14.13
N GLU A 209 19.63 20.57 12.92
CA GLU A 209 20.31 21.37 11.88
C GLU A 209 20.29 22.89 12.19
N LEU A 210 19.21 23.39 12.79
CA LEU A 210 18.95 24.82 13.04
C LEU A 210 19.20 25.26 14.48
N GLY A 211 19.46 24.31 15.40
CA GLY A 211 19.76 24.61 16.80
C GLY A 211 18.55 25.00 17.65
N ALA A 212 17.35 24.52 17.31
CA ALA A 212 16.11 24.76 18.06
C ALA A 212 15.93 23.76 19.22
N ASP A 213 15.03 24.06 20.15
CA ASP A 213 14.72 23.15 21.25
C ASP A 213 13.98 21.90 20.75
N ARG A 214 14.71 20.78 20.73
CA ARG A 214 14.23 19.46 20.32
C ARG A 214 13.05 18.95 21.16
N THR A 215 12.97 19.34 22.42
CA THR A 215 11.86 18.97 23.31
C THR A 215 10.60 19.71 22.89
N VAL A 216 10.71 21.02 22.65
CA VAL A 216 9.58 21.85 22.20
C VAL A 216 9.06 21.36 20.85
N VAL A 217 9.90 21.29 19.81
CA VAL A 217 9.41 20.89 18.47
C VAL A 217 8.95 19.44 18.39
N GLY A 218 9.54 18.56 19.21
CA GLY A 218 9.12 17.17 19.30
C GLY A 218 7.76 17.03 19.97
N CYS A 219 7.54 17.72 21.09
CA CYS A 219 6.23 17.77 21.75
C CYS A 219 5.18 18.42 20.86
N ALA A 220 5.53 19.53 20.19
CA ALA A 220 4.61 20.24 19.31
C ALA A 220 4.18 19.38 18.11
N ALA A 221 5.11 18.66 17.46
CA ALA A 221 4.77 17.71 16.41
C ALA A 221 3.80 16.61 16.87
N LEU A 222 3.93 16.14 18.12
CA LEU A 222 3.06 15.09 18.66
C LEU A 222 1.62 15.54 18.88
N VAL A 223 1.37 16.84 18.99
CA VAL A 223 0.07 17.39 19.41
C VAL A 223 -0.52 18.40 18.43
N HIS A 224 0.22 18.77 17.37
CA HIS A 224 -0.18 19.82 16.42
C HIS A 224 -1.56 19.57 15.81
N ASP A 225 -1.82 18.33 15.40
CA ASP A 225 -3.05 17.95 14.70
C ASP A 225 -4.23 17.62 15.63
N LEU A 226 -4.11 17.81 16.95
CA LEU A 226 -5.21 17.51 17.88
C LEU A 226 -6.46 18.30 17.52
N HIS A 227 -6.30 19.51 16.98
CA HIS A 227 -7.40 20.36 16.55
C HIS A 227 -8.29 19.75 15.46
N ARG A 228 -7.78 18.78 14.69
CA ARG A 228 -8.52 18.08 13.62
C ARG A 228 -9.32 16.88 14.11
N VAL A 229 -8.92 16.28 15.24
CA VAL A 229 -9.45 15.01 15.73
C VAL A 229 -10.31 15.14 17.00
N LEU A 230 -10.51 16.36 17.52
CA LEU A 230 -11.29 16.60 18.73
C LEU A 230 -12.81 16.71 18.50
N GLU A 231 -13.31 16.89 17.27
CA GLU A 231 -14.75 16.92 16.91
C GLU A 231 -15.04 16.44 15.47
N ASP A 232 -16.32 16.24 15.14
CA ASP A 232 -16.91 15.57 13.96
C ASP A 232 -16.56 16.18 12.57
N GLY A 233 -15.28 16.19 12.21
CA GLY A 233 -14.83 16.07 10.81
C GLY A 233 -14.42 17.36 10.07
N THR A 234 -14.47 18.56 10.67
CA THR A 234 -13.97 19.79 10.00
C THR A 234 -12.82 20.51 10.70
N GLY A 235 -12.40 20.05 11.88
CA GLY A 235 -11.34 20.66 12.68
C GLY A 235 -11.72 22.03 13.29
N ARG A 236 -11.10 22.36 14.42
CA ARG A 236 -11.15 23.70 15.04
C ARG A 236 -9.93 24.51 14.64
N ASP A 237 -9.99 25.82 14.87
CA ASP A 237 -8.77 26.63 14.82
C ASP A 237 -7.74 26.08 15.83
N PRO A 238 -6.48 25.82 15.44
CA PRO A 238 -5.47 25.33 16.36
C PRO A 238 -5.36 26.15 17.65
N ALA A 239 -5.51 27.48 17.57
CA ALA A 239 -5.44 28.37 18.72
C ALA A 239 -6.55 28.10 19.75
N GLU A 240 -7.72 27.66 19.31
CA GLU A 240 -8.86 27.30 20.17
C GLU A 240 -8.64 25.99 20.94
N THR A 241 -7.63 25.19 20.58
CA THR A 241 -7.35 23.88 21.18
C THR A 241 -6.11 23.85 22.08
N THR A 242 -5.49 25.01 22.30
CA THR A 242 -4.29 25.16 23.14
C THR A 242 -4.50 24.69 24.58
N ALA A 243 -5.71 24.80 25.12
CA ALA A 243 -6.05 24.30 26.46
C ALA A 243 -6.04 22.75 26.53
N GLU A 244 -6.56 22.08 25.50
CA GLU A 244 -6.52 20.62 25.39
C GLU A 244 -5.09 20.11 25.19
N VAL A 245 -4.31 20.80 24.36
CA VAL A 245 -2.88 20.55 24.15
C VAL A 245 -2.12 20.65 25.48
N ALA A 246 -2.30 21.75 26.23
CA ALA A 246 -1.67 21.95 27.53
C ALA A 246 -2.00 20.82 28.51
N ARG A 247 -3.28 20.45 28.64
CA ARG A 247 -3.70 19.33 29.50
C ARG A 247 -3.11 17.97 29.08
N ALA A 248 -2.86 17.75 27.78
CA ALA A 248 -2.22 16.52 27.31
C ALA A 248 -0.73 16.47 27.70
N LEU A 249 -0.03 17.60 27.57
CA LEU A 249 1.39 17.75 27.91
C LEU A 249 1.63 17.69 29.43
N GLU A 250 0.81 18.38 30.22
CA GLU A 250 0.86 18.35 31.70
C GLU A 250 0.67 16.93 32.23
N ARG A 251 -0.30 16.18 31.68
CA ARG A 251 -0.52 14.76 32.04
C ARG A 251 0.67 13.87 31.67
N ALA A 252 1.44 14.25 30.66
CA ALA A 252 2.67 13.58 30.25
C ALA A 252 3.90 14.01 31.06
N GLY A 253 3.76 14.97 31.99
CA GLY A 253 4.82 15.44 32.87
C GLY A 253 5.77 16.45 32.22
N VAL A 254 5.30 17.17 31.20
CA VAL A 254 6.03 18.29 30.58
C VAL A 254 5.94 19.52 31.49
N ASP A 255 7.04 20.27 31.64
CA ASP A 255 7.09 21.48 32.46
C ASP A 255 6.35 22.67 31.83
N ASP A 256 5.92 23.62 32.66
CA ASP A 256 5.09 24.77 32.27
C ASP A 256 5.75 25.65 31.19
N GLU A 257 7.08 25.79 31.19
CA GLU A 257 7.82 26.57 30.20
C GLU A 257 7.71 25.90 28.82
N THR A 258 7.97 24.59 28.76
CA THR A 258 7.83 23.79 27.54
C THR A 258 6.37 23.74 27.07
N VAL A 259 5.39 23.63 27.99
CA VAL A 259 3.95 23.69 27.64
C VAL A 259 3.62 25.03 26.95
N GLY A 260 4.08 26.15 27.51
CA GLY A 260 3.89 27.47 26.90
C GLY A 260 4.47 27.56 25.48
N ALA A 261 5.71 27.10 25.30
CA ALA A 261 6.37 27.11 23.99
C ALA A 261 5.66 26.20 22.97
N VAL A 262 5.22 25.00 23.38
CA VAL A 262 4.50 24.07 22.50
C VAL A 262 3.14 24.62 22.10
N THR A 263 2.37 25.18 23.04
CA THR A 263 1.05 25.76 22.70
C THR A 263 1.16 26.94 21.73
N HIS A 264 2.23 27.75 21.83
CA HIS A 264 2.53 28.77 20.83
C HIS A 264 2.78 28.14 19.45
N CYS A 265 3.64 27.12 19.36
CA CYS A 265 3.92 26.43 18.10
C CYS A 265 2.64 25.89 17.45
N VAL A 266 1.78 25.22 18.23
CA VAL A 266 0.50 24.68 17.72
C VAL A 266 -0.45 25.79 17.29
N ALA A 267 -0.52 26.91 18.01
CA ALA A 267 -1.45 27.99 17.65
C ALA A 267 -1.14 28.64 16.28
N VAL A 268 0.09 28.53 15.77
CA VAL A 268 0.56 29.25 14.59
C VAL A 268 1.14 28.35 13.48
N HIS A 269 1.02 27.03 13.61
CA HIS A 269 1.60 26.09 12.63
C HIS A 269 0.77 25.96 11.34
N ASP A 270 -0.55 26.14 11.42
CA ASP A 270 -1.44 25.96 10.28
C ASP A 270 -1.57 27.26 9.47
N GLU A 271 -1.53 27.16 8.15
CA GLU A 271 -1.68 28.31 7.26
C GLU A 271 -3.16 28.70 7.14
N LEU A 272 -3.67 29.49 8.08
CA LEU A 272 -5.05 29.98 8.06
C LEU A 272 -5.28 31.14 7.06
N ALA A 273 -4.49 31.21 5.99
CA ALA A 273 -4.46 32.32 5.02
C ALA A 273 -5.82 32.61 4.35
N LEU A 274 -6.77 31.68 4.41
CA LEU A 274 -8.12 31.83 3.86
C LEU A 274 -9.17 32.35 4.87
N ARG A 275 -8.81 32.58 6.15
CA ARG A 275 -9.67 33.19 7.20
C ARG A 275 -9.30 34.64 7.57
N GLY A 276 -8.26 35.20 6.95
CA GLY A 276 -7.94 36.64 7.00
C GLY A 276 -6.86 37.05 8.00
N GLU A 277 -6.46 36.17 8.91
CA GLU A 277 -5.33 36.37 9.82
C GLU A 277 -4.42 35.14 9.75
N ASP A 278 -3.20 35.29 9.23
CA ASP A 278 -2.12 34.29 9.30
C ASP A 278 -1.15 34.75 10.39
N PRO A 279 -1.24 34.21 11.61
CA PRO A 279 -0.32 34.57 12.68
C PRO A 279 1.07 34.05 12.33
N ALA A 280 2.00 34.96 12.04
CA ALA A 280 3.36 34.59 11.72
C ALA A 280 4.02 33.90 12.94
N PRO A 281 4.77 32.79 12.73
CA PRO A 281 5.52 32.17 13.81
C PRO A 281 6.52 33.17 14.42
N GLU A 282 6.54 33.26 15.75
CA GLU A 282 7.43 34.20 16.47
C GLU A 282 8.73 33.53 16.94
N THR A 283 8.83 32.21 16.78
CA THR A 283 9.93 31.36 17.27
C THR A 283 10.41 30.41 16.18
N GLY A 284 11.70 30.05 16.21
CA GLY A 284 12.26 29.09 15.27
C GLY A 284 11.64 27.69 15.42
N GLU A 285 11.19 27.34 16.63
CA GLU A 285 10.45 26.12 16.90
C GLU A 285 9.10 26.07 16.16
N ALA A 286 8.38 27.19 16.12
CA ALA A 286 7.11 27.31 15.40
C ALA A 286 7.31 27.26 13.88
N GLU A 287 8.36 27.94 13.37
CA GLU A 287 8.77 27.85 11.95
C GLU A 287 9.08 26.38 11.56
N ILE A 288 9.85 25.68 12.40
CA ILE A 288 10.21 24.27 12.17
C ILE A 288 8.98 23.37 12.13
N LEU A 289 8.01 23.57 13.03
CA LEU A 289 6.80 22.76 13.05
C LEU A 289 5.98 22.97 11.77
N ARG A 290 5.74 24.24 11.39
CA ARG A 290 5.01 24.62 10.18
C ARG A 290 5.66 24.04 8.93
N ASP A 291 6.97 24.20 8.79
CA ASP A 291 7.72 23.65 7.64
C ASP A 291 7.68 22.11 7.60
N ALA A 292 7.81 21.45 8.76
CA ALA A 292 7.78 20.00 8.85
C ALA A 292 6.42 19.40 8.48
N ASP A 293 5.32 20.03 8.89
CA ASP A 293 3.97 19.61 8.52
C ASP A 293 3.70 19.82 7.02
N ASN A 294 4.00 21.02 6.51
CA ASN A 294 3.91 21.34 5.08
C ASN A 294 4.75 20.39 4.20
N LEU A 295 5.94 20.00 4.67
CA LEU A 295 6.80 19.03 3.96
C LEU A 295 6.22 17.61 3.95
N ASP A 296 5.53 17.17 5.00
CA ASP A 296 4.85 15.87 5.00
C ASP A 296 3.62 15.85 4.07
N ALA A 297 2.99 17.01 3.85
CA ALA A 297 1.90 17.19 2.91
C ALA A 297 2.35 17.27 1.43
N MET A 298 3.66 17.28 1.14
CA MET A 298 4.19 17.36 -0.22
C MET A 298 4.59 16.00 -0.84
N GLY A 299 4.75 15.99 -2.16
CA GLY A 299 5.28 14.85 -2.92
C GLY A 299 4.38 13.61 -2.89
N ALA A 300 4.99 12.42 -2.89
CA ALA A 300 4.24 11.16 -2.97
C ALA A 300 3.36 10.89 -1.74
N ILE A 301 3.77 11.36 -0.56
CA ILE A 301 2.98 11.24 0.68
C ILE A 301 1.77 12.16 0.60
N GLY A 302 1.96 13.41 0.20
CA GLY A 302 0.88 14.36 -0.07
C GLY A 302 -0.18 13.82 -1.03
N ILE A 303 0.25 13.26 -2.17
CA ILE A 303 -0.66 12.63 -3.14
C ILE A 303 -1.47 11.50 -2.50
N ALA A 304 -0.83 10.65 -1.70
CA ALA A 304 -1.53 9.56 -1.01
C ALA A 304 -2.54 10.09 0.03
N ARG A 305 -2.17 11.13 0.78
CA ARG A 305 -3.06 11.78 1.76
C ARG A 305 -4.26 12.45 1.09
N ALA A 306 -4.08 13.10 -0.07
CA ALA A 306 -5.18 13.65 -0.86
C ALA A 306 -6.21 12.58 -1.26
N PHE A 307 -5.76 11.40 -1.70
CA PHE A 307 -6.67 10.29 -1.99
C PHE A 307 -7.35 9.72 -0.73
N ALA A 308 -6.61 9.58 0.37
CA ALA A 308 -7.16 9.08 1.63
C ALA A 308 -8.23 10.02 2.20
N PHE A 309 -7.94 11.31 2.28
CA PHE A 309 -8.86 12.34 2.75
C PHE A 309 -10.13 12.41 1.88
N GLY A 310 -9.96 12.44 0.56
CA GLY A 310 -11.07 12.47 -0.39
C GLY A 310 -11.96 11.23 -0.30
N GLY A 311 -11.35 10.05 -0.16
CA GLY A 311 -12.06 8.79 0.03
C GLY A 311 -12.84 8.74 1.35
N ALA A 312 -12.22 9.20 2.45
CA ALA A 312 -12.85 9.21 3.77
C ALA A 312 -14.06 10.17 3.86
N HIS A 313 -13.98 11.31 3.15
CA HIS A 313 -15.02 12.36 3.21
C HIS A 313 -15.96 12.39 1.98
N GLY A 314 -15.77 11.48 1.02
CA GLY A 314 -16.58 11.43 -0.20
C GLY A 314 -16.42 12.66 -1.10
N LEU A 315 -15.23 13.27 -1.10
CA LEU A 315 -14.93 14.48 -1.85
C LEU A 315 -14.36 14.17 -3.24
N SER A 316 -14.64 15.04 -4.20
CA SER A 316 -13.93 15.03 -5.48
C SER A 316 -12.45 15.36 -5.27
N LEU A 317 -11.58 14.85 -6.14
CA LEU A 317 -10.16 15.20 -6.10
C LEU A 317 -9.96 16.70 -6.33
N TRP A 318 -10.68 17.27 -7.30
CA TRP A 318 -10.61 18.67 -7.69
C TRP A 318 -12.00 19.18 -8.09
N ASP A 319 -12.28 20.46 -7.86
CA ASP A 319 -13.54 21.11 -8.23
C ASP A 319 -13.27 22.29 -9.17
N GLU A 320 -13.88 22.25 -10.35
CA GLU A 320 -13.58 23.18 -11.44
C GLU A 320 -14.08 24.61 -11.21
N THR A 321 -15.11 24.78 -10.38
CA THR A 321 -15.71 26.09 -10.10
C THR A 321 -15.08 26.76 -8.88
N GLY A 322 -14.36 26.02 -8.04
CA GLY A 322 -13.84 26.48 -6.76
C GLY A 322 -14.94 26.77 -5.74
N GLU A 323 -16.18 26.35 -6.01
CA GLU A 323 -17.32 26.57 -5.12
C GLU A 323 -17.48 25.44 -4.09
N ARG A 324 -16.88 24.27 -4.34
CA ARG A 324 -16.93 23.12 -3.43
C ARG A 324 -15.56 22.79 -2.85
N TYR A 325 -15.57 22.37 -1.59
CA TYR A 325 -14.39 21.82 -0.91
C TYR A 325 -13.94 20.55 -1.64
N SER A 326 -12.67 20.49 -2.04
CA SER A 326 -12.09 19.36 -2.76
C SER A 326 -10.90 18.77 -2.01
N SER A 327 -10.48 17.56 -2.41
CA SER A 327 -9.38 16.88 -1.75
C SER A 327 -8.05 17.60 -1.96
N LEU A 328 -7.82 18.15 -3.15
CA LEU A 328 -6.63 18.98 -3.41
C LEU A 328 -6.70 20.29 -2.63
N TYR A 329 -7.86 20.95 -2.57
CA TYR A 329 -8.03 22.18 -1.80
C TYR A 329 -7.73 22.02 -0.30
N HIS A 330 -7.84 20.81 0.25
CA HIS A 330 -7.47 20.53 1.63
C HIS A 330 -5.95 20.55 1.88
N PHE A 331 -5.14 20.29 0.85
CA PHE A 331 -3.67 20.18 0.91
C PHE A 331 -2.96 21.22 0.03
N GLU A 332 -3.70 22.20 -0.51
CA GLU A 332 -3.21 23.37 -1.25
C GLU A 332 -2.98 24.55 -0.30
#